data_AF-A0A9Q8Q847-F1
#
_entry.id   AF-A0A9Q8Q847-F1
#
_cell.length_a   1.000
_cell.length_b   1.000
_cell.length_c   1.000
_cell.angle_alpha   90.00
_cell.angle_beta   90.00
_cell.angle_gamma   90.00
#
_symmetry.space_group_name_H-M   'P 1'
#
loop_
_entity.id
_entity.type
_entity.pdbx_description
1 polymer ?
#
loop_
_entity_poly.entity_id
_entity_poly.type
_entity_poly.pdbx_seq_one_letter_code
_entity_poly.pdbx_strand_id
1 'polypeptide(L)'
;MAGNQPDMRVGLLPSVQPIGEKIVPHITVFVRVPDEEALRPHLYQARLELAVVDGRRLEKNQSAHGVDSVLSGVNVVPLSATFSGKMWFAFENLEFRPAAAGHTYQLRVSVWKSAHDEKTNIWKQPSLLTDVLTKSVAVVPAGRPVERRINDEVHEWDKGTVESVLIVRNREPSLSVENCVAMWPRPKAIMHAELDQGPWAATSYSRSSAPPS
;
A
#
# COMPACT_ATOMS: atom_id res chain seq x y z
N MET A 1 -1.37 -14.82 -26.84
CA MET A 1 -0.53 -14.94 -25.62
C MET A 1 -0.71 -13.66 -24.82
N ALA A 2 -1.66 -13.66 -23.89
CA ALA A 2 -1.94 -12.54 -22.99
C ALA A 2 -1.81 -13.10 -21.58
N GLY A 3 -0.71 -12.78 -20.88
CA GLY A 3 -0.43 -13.48 -19.61
C GLY A 3 0.70 -12.93 -18.75
N ASN A 4 1.22 -11.71 -18.98
CA ASN A 4 2.38 -11.21 -18.23
C ASN A 4 2.18 -9.87 -17.52
N GLN A 5 0.95 -9.36 -17.40
CA GLN A 5 0.71 -8.19 -16.53
C GLN A 5 0.18 -8.65 -15.16
N PRO A 6 0.75 -8.13 -14.05
CA PRO A 6 0.24 -8.41 -12.71
C PRO A 6 -1.22 -7.95 -12.60
N ASP A 7 -2.11 -8.89 -12.29
CA ASP A 7 -3.52 -8.60 -11.98
C ASP A 7 -3.58 -7.99 -10.58
N MET A 8 -3.82 -6.68 -10.51
CA MET A 8 -4.02 -5.96 -9.26
C MET A 8 -5.48 -5.56 -9.11
N ARG A 9 -5.99 -5.77 -7.91
CA ARG A 9 -7.32 -5.35 -7.51
C ARG A 9 -7.27 -4.67 -6.15
N VAL A 10 -8.10 -3.64 -5.97
CA VAL A 10 -8.16 -2.85 -4.74
C VAL A 10 -9.56 -2.97 -4.14
N GLY A 11 -9.59 -3.29 -2.85
CA GLY A 11 -10.78 -3.36 -2.02
C GLY A 11 -11.47 -2.01 -1.90
N LEU A 12 -12.72 -2.07 -1.42
CA LEU A 12 -13.69 -1.01 -1.60
C LEU A 12 -13.38 0.20 -0.73
N LEU A 13 -13.22 1.34 -1.38
CA LEU A 13 -13.48 2.59 -0.72
C LEU A 13 -14.99 2.84 -0.65
N PRO A 14 -15.50 3.37 0.48
CA PRO A 14 -16.88 3.84 0.52
C PRO A 14 -17.05 5.00 -0.47
N SER A 15 -18.16 5.05 -1.20
CA SER A 15 -18.44 6.17 -2.12
C SER A 15 -18.59 7.51 -1.39
N VAL A 16 -18.90 7.47 -0.09
CA VAL A 16 -19.04 8.65 0.77
C VAL A 16 -18.35 8.36 2.10
N GLN A 17 -17.49 9.29 2.55
CA GLN A 17 -16.72 9.15 3.78
C GLN A 17 -16.85 10.42 4.65
N PRO A 18 -17.40 10.31 5.87
CA PRO A 18 -17.36 11.41 6.83
C PRO A 18 -15.94 11.72 7.30
N ILE A 19 -15.66 13.01 7.51
CA ILE A 19 -14.46 13.51 8.18
C ILE A 19 -14.43 13.01 9.63
N GLY A 20 -13.23 12.68 10.12
CA GLY A 20 -13.02 12.24 11.52
C GLY A 20 -13.49 10.81 11.80
N GLU A 21 -13.99 10.11 10.78
CA GLU A 21 -14.26 8.67 10.84
C GLU A 21 -13.18 7.91 10.06
N LYS A 22 -12.78 6.76 10.62
CA LYS A 22 -11.93 5.80 9.90
C LYS A 22 -12.61 5.33 8.63
N ILE A 23 -11.82 5.19 7.58
CA ILE A 23 -12.24 4.52 6.36
C ILE A 23 -12.45 3.04 6.69
N VAL A 24 -13.71 2.62 6.58
CA VAL A 24 -14.16 1.24 6.82
C VAL A 24 -15.04 0.79 5.64
N PRO A 25 -14.74 -0.35 4.99
CA PRO A 25 -13.63 -1.28 5.30
C PRO A 25 -12.25 -0.68 4.98
N HIS A 26 -11.19 -1.28 5.53
CA HIS A 26 -9.81 -0.92 5.19
C HIS A 26 -9.56 -1.09 3.69
N ILE A 27 -8.70 -0.25 3.12
CA ILE A 27 -8.29 -0.41 1.73
C ILE A 27 -7.37 -1.61 1.66
N THR A 28 -7.86 -2.70 1.07
CA THR A 28 -7.05 -3.89 0.81
C THR A 28 -6.55 -3.89 -0.62
N VAL A 29 -5.38 -4.45 -0.86
CA VAL A 29 -4.80 -4.58 -2.20
C VAL A 29 -4.42 -6.02 -2.39
N PHE A 30 -4.83 -6.57 -3.51
CA PHE A 30 -4.46 -7.88 -3.99
C PHE A 30 -3.62 -7.72 -5.25
N VAL A 31 -2.50 -8.42 -5.30
CA VAL A 31 -1.70 -8.52 -6.50
C VAL A 31 -1.36 -9.98 -6.76
N ARG A 32 -1.62 -10.46 -7.97
CA ARG A 32 -1.07 -11.71 -8.46
C ARG A 32 0.29 -11.44 -9.10
N VAL A 33 1.33 -12.10 -8.58
CA VAL A 33 2.68 -12.00 -9.12
C VAL A 33 2.92 -13.16 -10.09
N PRO A 34 3.59 -12.94 -11.24
CA PRO A 34 4.00 -14.03 -12.12
C PRO A 34 4.88 -15.05 -11.39
N ASP A 35 4.72 -16.35 -11.70
CA ASP A 35 5.45 -17.43 -11.03
C ASP A 35 6.97 -17.27 -11.10
N GLU A 36 7.50 -16.71 -12.20
CA GLU A 36 8.95 -16.46 -12.35
C GLU A 36 9.50 -15.46 -11.33
N GLU A 37 8.70 -14.48 -10.90
CA GLU A 37 9.11 -13.49 -9.90
C GLU A 37 8.98 -14.04 -8.47
N ALA A 38 8.08 -15.01 -8.24
CA ALA A 38 7.95 -15.71 -6.97
C ALA A 38 9.19 -16.58 -6.64
N LEU A 39 9.97 -16.96 -7.65
CA LEU A 39 11.18 -17.77 -7.49
C LEU A 39 12.41 -16.98 -7.02
N ARG A 40 12.35 -15.64 -7.01
CA ARG A 40 13.47 -14.79 -6.61
C ARG A 40 13.10 -13.91 -5.42
N PRO A 41 14.07 -13.58 -4.54
CA PRO A 41 13.78 -12.72 -3.41
C PRO A 41 13.48 -11.29 -3.86
N HIS A 42 12.31 -10.82 -3.45
CA HIS A 42 11.80 -9.49 -3.72
C HIS A 42 11.25 -8.87 -2.45
N LEU A 43 11.45 -7.57 -2.29
CA LEU A 43 10.72 -6.75 -1.34
C LEU A 43 9.53 -6.12 -2.08
N TYR A 44 8.35 -6.11 -1.45
CA TYR A 44 7.17 -5.45 -2.00
C TYR A 44 6.57 -4.43 -1.04
N GLN A 45 6.06 -3.33 -1.58
CA GLN A 45 5.43 -2.25 -0.83
C GLN A 45 4.27 -1.66 -1.64
N ALA A 46 3.13 -1.47 -0.98
CA ALA A 46 2.02 -0.71 -1.53
C ALA A 46 2.09 0.75 -1.04
N ARG A 47 1.76 1.69 -1.94
CA ARG A 47 1.72 3.13 -1.67
C ARG A 47 0.38 3.70 -2.11
N LEU A 48 -0.14 4.60 -1.30
CA LEU A 48 -1.32 5.40 -1.59
C LEU A 48 -0.87 6.79 -2.02
N GLU A 49 -1.39 7.28 -3.14
CA GLU A 49 -1.10 8.61 -3.67
C GLU A 49 -2.42 9.32 -3.98
N LEU A 50 -2.43 10.66 -3.87
CA LEU A 50 -3.55 11.44 -4.34
C LEU A 50 -3.48 11.57 -5.87
N ALA A 51 -4.55 11.23 -6.58
CA ALA A 51 -4.55 11.21 -8.03
C ALA A 51 -5.53 12.19 -8.66
N VAL A 52 -6.72 12.35 -8.07
CA VAL A 52 -7.77 13.24 -8.58
C VAL A 52 -8.46 13.96 -7.43
N VAL A 53 -8.70 15.25 -7.61
CA VAL A 53 -9.51 16.10 -6.73
C VAL A 53 -10.57 16.80 -7.57
N ASP A 54 -11.84 16.61 -7.24
CA ASP A 54 -12.98 17.22 -7.94
C ASP A 54 -12.93 17.06 -9.47
N GLY A 55 -12.53 15.87 -9.92
CA GLY A 55 -12.41 15.53 -11.35
C GLY A 55 -11.12 16.03 -12.02
N ARG A 56 -10.27 16.79 -11.32
CA ARG A 56 -8.98 17.26 -11.84
C ARG A 56 -7.86 16.29 -11.48
N ARG A 57 -7.15 15.79 -12.49
CA ARG A 57 -5.97 14.95 -12.28
C ARG A 57 -4.82 15.77 -11.74
N LEU A 58 -4.15 15.24 -10.73
CA LEU A 58 -2.91 15.79 -10.20
C LEU A 58 -1.72 15.22 -10.98
N GLU A 59 -0.76 16.08 -11.30
CA GLU A 59 0.48 15.63 -11.91
C GLU A 59 1.41 15.00 -10.88
N LYS A 60 2.15 13.97 -11.31
CA LYS A 60 3.01 13.12 -10.46
C LYS A 60 4.12 13.88 -9.71
N ASN A 61 4.40 15.12 -10.10
CA ASN A 61 5.51 15.93 -9.59
C ASN A 61 5.07 17.13 -8.73
N GLN A 62 3.79 17.24 -8.36
CA GLN A 62 3.28 18.35 -7.54
C GLN A 62 3.30 17.97 -6.05
N SER A 63 4.41 18.30 -5.36
CA SER A 63 4.62 18.02 -3.92
C SER A 63 3.55 18.62 -2.99
N ALA A 64 2.90 19.72 -3.40
CA ALA A 64 1.85 20.40 -2.62
C ALA A 64 0.55 19.59 -2.48
N HIS A 65 0.41 18.48 -3.24
CA HIS A 65 -0.78 17.63 -3.23
C HIS A 65 -0.45 16.19 -2.83
N GLY A 66 0.53 16.01 -1.93
CA GLY A 66 0.82 14.71 -1.34
C GLY A 66 -0.42 14.14 -0.64
N VAL A 67 -0.58 12.82 -0.66
CA VAL A 67 -1.71 12.12 -0.02
C VAL A 67 -1.87 12.50 1.46
N ASP A 68 -0.77 12.83 2.12
CA ASP A 68 -0.74 13.24 3.53
C ASP A 68 -1.39 14.60 3.80
N SER A 69 -1.62 15.40 2.76
CA SER A 69 -2.36 16.66 2.87
C SER A 69 -3.87 16.44 3.06
N VAL A 70 -4.39 15.29 2.61
CA VAL A 70 -5.83 14.97 2.64
C VAL A 70 -6.17 13.78 3.52
N LEU A 71 -5.24 12.85 3.71
CA LEU A 71 -5.37 11.67 4.55
C LEU A 71 -4.38 11.71 5.71
N SER A 72 -4.81 11.17 6.85
CA SER A 72 -3.95 10.77 7.95
C SER A 72 -3.96 9.24 8.09
N GLY A 73 -2.92 8.69 8.68
CA GLY A 73 -2.77 7.24 8.88
C GLY A 73 -1.58 6.68 8.11
N VAL A 74 -1.60 5.37 7.85
CA VAL A 74 -0.51 4.67 7.15
C VAL A 74 -0.83 4.62 5.65
N ASN A 75 -0.14 5.45 4.88
CA ASN A 75 -0.29 5.59 3.42
C ASN A 75 0.74 4.77 2.61
N VAL A 76 1.69 4.12 3.29
CA VAL A 76 2.69 3.23 2.70
C VAL A 76 2.82 1.98 3.55
N VAL A 77 2.66 0.81 2.93
CA VAL A 77 2.52 -0.48 3.63
C VAL A 77 3.46 -1.52 3.01
N PRO A 78 4.36 -2.15 3.79
CA PRO A 78 5.12 -3.29 3.32
C PRO A 78 4.19 -4.50 3.10
N LEU A 79 4.64 -5.48 2.31
CA LEU A 79 3.91 -6.72 2.05
C LEU A 79 3.33 -7.35 3.33
N SER A 80 2.01 -7.45 3.43
CA SER A 80 1.32 -7.90 4.64
C SER A 80 1.21 -9.42 4.74
N ALA A 81 0.96 -10.10 3.61
CA ALA A 81 0.88 -11.55 3.56
C ALA A 81 1.14 -12.07 2.14
N THR A 82 1.60 -13.32 2.04
CA THR A 82 1.76 -14.05 0.78
C THR A 82 1.15 -15.43 0.88
N PHE A 83 0.34 -15.83 -0.10
CA PHE A 83 -0.17 -17.20 -0.19
C PHE A 83 -0.32 -17.62 -1.65
N SER A 84 0.32 -18.73 -2.04
CA SER A 84 0.18 -19.33 -3.38
C SER A 84 0.35 -18.34 -4.53
N GLY A 85 1.44 -17.55 -4.54
CA GLY A 85 1.73 -16.56 -5.58
C GLY A 85 0.89 -15.28 -5.54
N LYS A 86 0.10 -15.09 -4.46
CA LYS A 86 -0.76 -13.92 -4.25
C LYS A 86 -0.20 -13.06 -3.13
N MET A 87 -0.09 -11.77 -3.38
CA MET A 87 0.35 -10.76 -2.42
C MET A 87 -0.82 -9.93 -1.93
N TRP A 88 -0.76 -9.57 -0.65
CA TRP A 88 -1.80 -8.81 0.01
C TRP A 88 -1.21 -7.64 0.80
N PHE A 89 -1.88 -6.50 0.72
CA PHE A 89 -1.58 -5.29 1.50
C PHE A 89 -2.86 -4.73 2.10
N ALA A 90 -2.76 -4.11 3.27
CA ALA A 90 -3.89 -3.45 3.93
C ALA A 90 -3.48 -2.08 4.46
N PHE A 91 -4.15 -1.03 3.99
CA PHE A 91 -4.00 0.31 4.55
C PHE A 91 -5.03 0.50 5.67
N GLU A 92 -4.53 0.56 6.89
CA GLU A 92 -5.33 0.64 8.11
C GLU A 92 -5.26 2.03 8.73
N ASN A 93 -6.27 2.35 9.55
CA ASN A 93 -6.34 3.62 10.28
C ASN A 93 -6.25 4.86 9.38
N LEU A 94 -6.76 4.76 8.15
CA LEU A 94 -6.88 5.90 7.26
C LEU A 94 -8.10 6.75 7.64
N GLU A 95 -7.90 8.06 7.67
CA GLU A 95 -8.93 9.06 7.97
C GLU A 95 -8.75 10.28 7.07
N PHE A 96 -9.84 10.84 6.54
CA PHE A 96 -9.76 12.13 5.85
C PHE A 96 -9.59 13.27 6.85
N ARG A 97 -8.62 14.14 6.57
CA ARG A 97 -8.37 15.33 7.37
C ARG A 97 -9.50 16.35 7.21
N PRO A 98 -9.78 17.20 8.21
CA PRO A 98 -10.84 18.21 8.14
C PRO A 98 -10.85 19.08 6.89
N ALA A 99 -9.67 19.47 6.40
CA ALA A 99 -9.51 20.27 5.19
C ALA A 99 -10.01 19.58 3.90
N ALA A 100 -10.22 18.26 3.93
CA ALA A 100 -10.70 17.50 2.79
C ALA A 100 -12.22 17.57 2.60
N ALA A 101 -12.97 18.14 3.55
CA ALA A 101 -14.43 18.18 3.54
C ALA A 101 -14.98 18.93 2.31
N GLY A 102 -16.03 18.39 1.71
CA GLY A 102 -16.72 19.02 0.57
C GLY A 102 -16.11 18.71 -0.79
N HIS A 103 -15.07 17.88 -0.85
CA HIS A 103 -14.38 17.50 -2.06
C HIS A 103 -14.60 16.03 -2.41
N THR A 104 -14.33 15.68 -3.67
CA THR A 104 -14.31 14.31 -4.17
C THR A 104 -12.90 13.88 -4.54
N TYR A 105 -12.46 12.73 -4.06
CA TYR A 105 -11.09 12.23 -4.26
C TYR A 105 -11.06 10.91 -5.01
N GLN A 106 -10.05 10.73 -5.85
CA GLN A 106 -9.59 9.41 -6.27
C GLN A 106 -8.13 9.23 -5.85
N LEU A 107 -7.84 8.07 -5.31
CA LEU A 107 -6.51 7.68 -4.86
C LEU A 107 -5.89 6.77 -5.91
N ARG A 108 -4.58 6.87 -6.10
CA ARG A 108 -3.80 5.84 -6.81
C ARG A 108 -3.22 4.91 -5.76
N VAL A 109 -3.47 3.62 -5.93
CA VAL A 109 -2.75 2.57 -5.22
C VAL A 109 -1.68 2.05 -6.16
N SER A 110 -0.43 2.06 -5.73
CA SER A 110 0.69 1.53 -6.50
C SER A 110 1.46 0.50 -5.70
N VAL A 111 1.82 -0.61 -6.33
CA VAL A 111 2.68 -1.64 -5.75
C VAL A 111 4.06 -1.55 -6.39
N TRP A 112 5.06 -1.47 -5.53
CA TRP A 112 6.46 -1.34 -5.88
C TRP A 112 7.21 -2.59 -5.47
N LYS A 113 8.23 -2.95 -6.24
CA LYS A 113 9.11 -4.08 -5.94
C LYS A 113 10.58 -3.66 -6.00
N SER A 114 11.40 -4.30 -5.18
CA SER A 114 12.85 -4.30 -5.31
C SER A 114 13.33 -5.75 -5.39
N ALA A 115 14.07 -6.07 -6.44
CA ALA A 115 14.64 -7.40 -6.63
C ALA A 115 16.03 -7.47 -6.01
N HIS A 116 16.38 -8.61 -5.41
CA HIS A 116 17.75 -8.91 -5.02
C HIS A 116 18.51 -9.54 -6.19
N ASP A 117 19.73 -9.05 -6.42
CA ASP A 117 20.66 -9.57 -7.41
C ASP A 117 21.69 -10.45 -6.71
N GLU A 118 21.53 -11.77 -6.82
CA GLU A 118 22.43 -12.73 -6.16
C GLU A 118 23.86 -12.66 -6.67
N LYS A 119 24.08 -12.31 -7.94
CA LYS A 119 25.43 -12.25 -8.54
C LYS A 119 26.26 -11.12 -7.95
N THR A 120 25.60 -9.99 -7.71
CA THR A 120 26.25 -8.79 -7.17
C THR A 120 26.02 -8.61 -5.67
N ASN A 121 25.10 -9.40 -5.09
CA ASN A 121 24.61 -9.30 -3.73
C ASN A 121 24.04 -7.90 -3.40
N ILE A 122 23.28 -7.33 -4.34
CA ILE A 122 22.71 -5.97 -4.25
C ILE A 122 21.19 -6.03 -4.34
N TRP A 123 20.49 -5.31 -3.45
CA TRP A 123 19.07 -4.99 -3.66
C TRP A 123 18.94 -3.84 -4.66
N LYS A 124 18.20 -4.06 -5.76
CA LYS A 124 18.08 -3.10 -6.86
C LYS A 124 17.19 -1.91 -6.47
N GLN A 125 17.30 -0.84 -7.27
CA GLN A 125 16.40 0.29 -7.17
C GLN A 125 14.93 -0.17 -7.24
N PRO A 126 14.04 0.38 -6.38
CA PRO A 126 12.62 0.10 -6.46
C PRO A 126 12.03 0.44 -7.83
N SER A 127 11.21 -0.45 -8.35
CA SER A 127 10.48 -0.27 -9.61
C SER A 127 8.99 -0.46 -9.38
N LEU A 128 8.17 0.32 -10.10
CA LEU A 128 6.72 0.16 -10.10
C LEU A 128 6.37 -1.21 -10.71
N LEU A 129 5.67 -2.04 -9.95
CA LEU A 129 5.12 -3.31 -10.45
C LEU A 129 3.79 -3.05 -11.17
N THR A 130 2.88 -2.31 -10.53
CA THR A 130 1.54 -2.03 -11.04
C THR A 130 0.86 -0.92 -10.24
N ASP A 131 -0.12 -0.24 -10.83
CA ASP A 131 -0.95 0.76 -10.18
C ASP A 131 -2.42 0.72 -10.65
N VAL A 132 -3.32 1.22 -9.81
CA VAL A 132 -4.75 1.34 -10.12
C VAL A 132 -5.33 2.57 -9.43
N LEU A 133 -6.30 3.19 -10.09
CA LEU A 133 -7.08 4.26 -9.50
C LEU A 133 -8.29 3.69 -8.77
N THR A 134 -8.53 4.19 -7.57
CA THR A 134 -9.73 3.84 -6.80
C THR A 134 -10.97 4.51 -7.40
N LYS A 135 -12.15 4.01 -7.03
CA LYS A 135 -13.40 4.74 -7.24
C LYS A 135 -13.36 6.08 -6.49
N SER A 136 -14.19 7.01 -6.95
CA SER A 136 -14.34 8.33 -6.33
C SER A 136 -14.96 8.23 -4.95
N VAL A 137 -14.41 8.98 -4.00
CA VAL A 137 -14.92 9.11 -2.63
C VAL A 137 -15.32 10.56 -2.40
N ALA A 138 -16.60 10.79 -2.12
CA ALA A 138 -17.10 12.09 -1.68
C ALA A 138 -16.89 12.25 -0.17
N VAL A 139 -16.16 13.28 0.24
CA VAL A 139 -15.85 13.51 1.65
C VAL A 139 -16.81 14.52 2.23
N VAL A 140 -17.53 14.13 3.29
CA VAL A 140 -18.60 14.94 3.89
C VAL A 140 -18.26 15.38 5.31
N PRO A 141 -18.83 16.51 5.80
CA PRO A 141 -18.65 16.93 7.19
C PRO A 141 -19.05 15.83 8.19
N ALA A 142 -18.42 15.87 9.38
CA ALA A 142 -18.71 14.94 10.47
C ALA A 142 -20.20 15.00 10.89
N GLY A 143 -20.72 13.87 11.39
CA GLY A 143 -22.09 13.78 11.92
C GLY A 143 -23.20 13.72 10.86
N ARG A 144 -22.85 13.72 9.58
CA ARG A 144 -23.83 13.48 8.50
C ARG A 144 -24.15 11.98 8.45
N PRO A 145 -25.42 11.56 8.54
CA PRO A 145 -25.77 10.16 8.37
C PRO A 145 -25.43 9.74 6.94
N VAL A 146 -24.48 8.81 6.81
CA VAL A 146 -24.08 8.23 5.53
C VAL A 146 -24.55 6.78 5.51
N GLU A 147 -25.44 6.45 4.59
CA GLU A 147 -25.75 5.07 4.29
C GLU A 147 -24.50 4.45 3.65
N ARG A 148 -23.78 3.61 4.40
CA ARG A 148 -22.62 2.87 3.91
C ARG A 148 -23.11 1.75 2.98
N ARG A 149 -23.59 2.13 1.78
CA ARG A 149 -23.86 1.15 0.72
C ARG A 149 -22.52 0.62 0.25
N ILE A 150 -22.16 -0.54 0.78
CA ILE A 150 -21.17 -1.42 0.15
C ILE A 150 -21.77 -1.72 -1.23
N ASN A 151 -21.11 -1.26 -2.28
CA ASN A 151 -21.58 -1.40 -3.66
C ASN A 151 -21.95 -2.88 -3.95
N ASP A 152 -23.06 -3.19 -4.59
CA ASP A 152 -23.48 -4.59 -4.81
C ASP A 152 -22.56 -5.35 -5.80
N GLU A 153 -21.71 -4.64 -6.55
CA GLU A 153 -20.61 -5.21 -7.36
C GLU A 153 -19.56 -6.00 -6.53
N VAL A 154 -19.73 -6.04 -5.21
CA VAL A 154 -18.83 -6.61 -4.21
C VAL A 154 -18.97 -8.12 -4.04
N HIS A 155 -19.93 -8.75 -4.73
CA HIS A 155 -20.12 -10.19 -4.65
C HIS A 155 -18.91 -11.05 -5.08
N GLU A 156 -17.88 -10.48 -5.73
CA GLU A 156 -16.63 -11.22 -6.00
C GLU A 156 -15.57 -11.14 -4.88
N TRP A 157 -15.70 -10.23 -3.93
CA TRP A 157 -14.77 -10.09 -2.80
C TRP A 157 -15.45 -10.56 -1.53
N ASP A 158 -15.37 -11.86 -1.30
CA ASP A 158 -15.92 -12.48 -0.11
C ASP A 158 -15.32 -11.78 1.12
N LYS A 159 -16.15 -11.19 1.99
CA LYS A 159 -15.70 -10.56 3.24
C LYS A 159 -14.81 -11.51 4.05
N GLY A 160 -15.09 -12.82 3.95
CA GLY A 160 -14.26 -13.89 4.52
C GLY A 160 -12.83 -13.93 3.98
N THR A 161 -12.58 -13.53 2.73
CA THR A 161 -11.21 -13.41 2.18
C THR A 161 -10.45 -12.26 2.83
N VAL A 162 -11.09 -11.10 3.03
CA VAL A 162 -10.47 -9.95 3.71
C VAL A 162 -10.16 -10.29 5.17
N GLU A 163 -11.11 -10.91 5.88
CA GLU A 163 -10.90 -11.37 7.26
C GLU A 163 -9.79 -12.43 7.34
N SER A 164 -9.74 -13.37 6.38
CA SER A 164 -8.67 -14.36 6.30
C SER A 164 -7.29 -13.73 6.09
N VAL A 165 -7.18 -12.69 5.27
CA VAL A 165 -5.91 -11.96 5.06
C VAL A 165 -5.46 -11.28 6.36
N LEU A 166 -6.37 -10.62 7.08
CA LEU A 166 -6.05 -10.00 8.37
C LEU A 166 -5.62 -11.05 9.41
N ILE A 167 -6.27 -12.22 9.41
CA ILE A 167 -5.90 -13.36 10.27
C ILE A 167 -4.51 -13.89 9.91
N VAL A 168 -4.21 -14.09 8.62
CA VAL A 168 -2.90 -14.56 8.17
C VAL A 168 -1.82 -13.55 8.51
N ARG A 169 -2.02 -12.26 8.25
CA ARG A 169 -1.09 -11.19 8.66
C ARG A 169 -0.79 -11.22 10.16
N ASN A 170 -1.82 -11.42 10.99
CA ASN A 170 -1.63 -11.47 12.44
C ASN A 170 -0.84 -12.72 12.88
N ARG A 171 -0.91 -13.82 12.12
CA ARG A 171 -0.14 -15.04 12.36
C ARG A 171 1.27 -14.96 11.79
N GLU A 172 1.44 -14.29 10.66
CA GLU A 172 2.67 -14.17 9.89
C GLU A 172 2.94 -12.69 9.60
N PRO A 173 3.48 -11.93 10.57
CA PRO A 173 3.71 -10.50 10.39
C PRO A 173 4.77 -10.26 9.31
N SER A 174 4.58 -9.17 8.55
CA SER A 174 5.54 -8.69 7.56
C SER A 174 6.96 -8.64 8.13
N LEU A 175 7.92 -9.22 7.42
CA LEU A 175 9.33 -9.06 7.74
C LEU A 175 9.78 -7.63 7.40
N SER A 176 10.54 -7.00 8.30
CA SER A 176 11.22 -5.74 7.99
C SER A 176 12.30 -5.96 6.92
N VAL A 177 12.72 -4.88 6.26
CA VAL A 177 13.84 -4.93 5.31
C VAL A 177 15.10 -5.51 5.96
N GLU A 178 15.36 -5.19 7.23
CA GLU A 178 16.49 -5.73 8.01
C GLU A 178 16.35 -7.23 8.26
N ASN A 179 15.16 -7.70 8.62
CA ASN A 179 14.87 -9.12 8.84
C ASN A 179 15.05 -9.91 7.55
N CYS A 180 14.61 -9.32 6.43
CA CYS A 180 14.94 -9.81 5.12
C CYS A 180 16.47 -9.88 4.99
N VAL A 181 17.18 -8.75 4.94
CA VAL A 181 18.64 -8.71 4.69
C VAL A 181 19.45 -9.67 5.58
N ALA A 182 19.05 -9.87 6.83
CA ALA A 182 19.70 -10.77 7.78
C ALA A 182 19.61 -12.27 7.42
N MET A 183 18.64 -12.67 6.60
CA MET A 183 18.51 -14.06 6.13
C MET A 183 19.54 -14.45 5.06
N TRP A 184 20.28 -13.49 4.49
CA TRP A 184 21.24 -13.76 3.41
C TRP A 184 22.67 -14.02 3.91
N PRO A 185 23.38 -14.99 3.30
CA PRO A 185 24.73 -15.37 3.69
C PRO A 185 25.71 -14.21 3.51
N ARG A 186 26.74 -14.18 4.37
CA ARG A 186 27.77 -13.14 4.36
C ARG A 186 28.56 -13.14 3.05
N PRO A 187 28.98 -11.96 2.53
CA PRO A 187 28.89 -10.62 3.13
C PRO A 187 27.46 -10.04 3.13
N LYS A 188 27.17 -9.10 4.03
CA LYS A 188 25.85 -8.45 4.11
C LYS A 188 25.47 -7.87 2.75
N ALA A 189 24.27 -8.15 2.27
CA ALA A 189 23.76 -7.60 1.03
C ALA A 189 23.80 -6.06 1.05
N ILE A 190 24.20 -5.46 -0.08
CA ILE A 190 24.23 -4.01 -0.22
C ILE A 190 22.82 -3.54 -0.62
N MET A 191 22.27 -2.57 0.11
CA MET A 191 20.98 -1.98 -0.22
C MET A 191 21.16 -0.79 -1.15
N HIS A 192 20.25 -0.65 -2.13
CA HIS A 192 20.15 0.61 -2.87
C HIS A 192 19.74 1.74 -1.92
N ALA A 193 20.28 2.95 -2.11
CA ALA A 193 20.07 4.09 -1.20
C ALA A 193 18.58 4.43 -0.96
N GLU A 194 17.72 4.25 -1.97
CA GLU A 194 16.26 4.45 -1.83
C GLU A 194 15.56 3.43 -0.92
N LEU A 195 16.18 2.29 -0.63
CA LEU A 195 15.69 1.32 0.35
C LEU A 195 16.14 1.70 1.77
N ASP A 196 17.30 2.35 1.88
CA ASP A 196 17.85 2.89 3.13
C ASP A 196 17.24 4.23 3.55
N GLN A 197 16.37 4.80 2.73
CA GLN A 197 15.74 6.10 2.96
C GLN A 197 14.22 6.02 2.73
N GLY A 198 13.48 6.91 3.38
CA GLY A 198 12.03 7.01 3.18
C GLY A 198 11.22 5.84 3.77
N PRO A 199 10.07 5.49 3.18
CA PRO A 199 9.12 4.55 3.79
C PRO A 199 9.62 3.12 3.99
N TRP A 200 10.65 2.70 3.24
CA TRP A 200 11.31 1.41 3.43
C TRP A 200 12.22 1.38 4.67
N ALA A 201 12.81 2.52 5.02
CA ALA A 201 13.59 2.68 6.25
C ALA A 201 12.69 2.94 7.49
N ALA A 202 11.46 3.40 7.29
CA ALA A 202 10.50 3.57 8.39
C ALA A 202 9.94 2.24 8.92
N THR A 203 10.07 1.15 8.15
CA THR A 203 9.66 -0.20 8.56
C THR A 203 10.81 -1.04 9.13
N SER A 204 12.04 -0.52 9.13
CA SER A 204 13.16 -1.06 9.90
C SER A 204 13.00 -0.70 11.38
N TYR A 205 13.11 -1.71 12.25
CA TYR A 205 12.99 -1.51 13.70
C TYR A 205 14.20 -0.79 14.29
N SER A 206 15.28 -0.56 13.52
CA SER A 206 16.44 0.19 13.98
C SER A 206 16.61 1.53 13.25
N ARG A 207 16.30 2.61 13.96
CA ARG A 207 16.99 3.93 13.91
C ARG A 207 16.40 5.00 14.85
N SER A 208 15.63 4.61 15.86
CA SER A 208 15.28 5.51 16.98
C SER A 208 15.98 5.06 18.27
N SER A 209 17.30 5.20 18.32
CA SER A 209 18.04 5.24 19.58
C SER A 209 19.36 5.99 19.44
N ALA A 210 19.29 7.23 18.96
CA ALA A 210 20.26 8.25 19.34
C ALA A 210 19.56 9.63 19.31
N PRO A 211 19.47 10.35 20.45
CA PRO A 211 19.09 11.76 20.40
C PRO A 211 20.18 12.55 19.67
N PRO A 212 19.82 13.62 18.94
CA PRO A 212 20.82 14.48 18.31
C PRO A 212 21.68 15.14 19.39
N SER A 213 23.00 15.00 19.23
CA SER A 213 24.03 15.76 19.93
C SER A 213 24.12 17.19 19.43
#